data_AF-A0A4D8QFC9-F1
#
_entry.id   AF-A0A4D8QFC9-F1
#
_cell.length_a   1.000
_cell.length_b   1.000
_cell.length_c   1.000
_cell.angle_alpha   90.00
_cell.angle_beta   90.00
_cell.angle_gamma   90.00
#
_symmetry.space_group_name_H-M   'P 1'
#
loop_
_entity.id
_entity.type
_entity.pdbx_description
1 polymer ?
#
loop_
_entity_poly.entity_id
_entity_poly.type
_entity_poly.pdbx_seq_one_letter_code
_entity_poly.pdbx_strand_id
1 'polypeptide(L)'
;MKRGPKTAVGNADDDALQQEEAIHLPVQPDWLTPEGREVWAADIERIELGRLATARDSTSFANYCNLQGQIVRAWRLGETPPAAYLSESRKLQEIFGICGAQSRAQRRPPAGGTTKVFGRGRRAG
;
A
#
# COMPACT_ATOMS: atom_id res chain seq x y z
N MET A 1 -59.70 16.74 18.93
CA MET A 1 -58.41 16.01 18.78
C MET A 1 -57.25 17.01 18.77
N LYS A 2 -56.55 17.17 19.90
CA LYS A 2 -55.36 18.02 20.00
C LYS A 2 -54.12 17.14 19.75
N ARG A 3 -53.32 17.45 18.73
CA ARG A 3 -52.04 16.79 18.44
C ARG A 3 -51.04 17.20 19.54
N GLY A 4 -50.51 16.21 20.26
CA GLY A 4 -49.47 16.42 21.28
C GLY A 4 -48.13 16.84 20.65
N PRO A 5 -47.20 17.36 21.46
CA PRO A 5 -45.94 17.92 20.99
C PRO A 5 -45.02 16.82 20.44
N LYS A 6 -44.39 17.14 19.31
CA LYS A 6 -43.43 16.28 18.61
C LYS A 6 -42.11 16.32 19.40
N THR A 7 -41.87 15.31 20.24
CA THR A 7 -40.56 15.12 20.86
C THR A 7 -39.56 14.78 19.77
N ALA A 8 -38.68 15.73 19.44
CA ALA A 8 -37.48 15.45 18.67
C ALA A 8 -36.55 14.63 19.57
N VAL A 9 -36.57 13.31 19.40
CA VAL A 9 -35.50 12.46 19.91
C VAL A 9 -34.35 12.62 18.91
N GLY A 10 -33.46 13.56 19.20
CA GLY A 10 -32.12 13.52 18.64
C GLY A 10 -31.45 12.27 19.20
N ASN A 11 -31.20 11.28 18.36
CA ASN A 11 -30.42 10.12 18.76
C ASN A 11 -29.00 10.62 19.07
N ALA A 12 -28.65 10.60 20.36
CA ALA A 12 -27.30 10.82 20.86
C ALA A 12 -26.35 9.64 20.56
N ASP A 13 -26.78 8.72 19.68
CA ASP A 13 -26.13 7.44 19.42
C ASP A 13 -25.38 7.39 18.08
N ASP A 14 -25.41 8.46 17.27
CA ASP A 14 -24.63 8.54 16.02
C ASP A 14 -23.15 8.92 16.25
N ASP A 15 -22.78 9.31 17.47
CA ASP A 15 -21.38 9.60 17.87
C ASP A 15 -20.65 8.36 18.43
N ALA A 16 -21.24 7.17 18.28
CA ALA A 16 -20.62 5.92 18.69
C ALA A 16 -19.61 5.42 17.64
N LEU A 17 -18.34 5.73 17.91
CA LEU A 17 -17.18 4.94 17.51
C LEU A 17 -16.72 5.09 16.04
N GLN A 18 -16.34 6.31 15.66
CA GLN A 18 -15.17 6.46 14.81
C GLN A 18 -13.92 6.15 15.65
N GLN A 19 -13.70 4.88 15.97
CA GLN A 19 -12.38 4.44 16.39
C GLN A 19 -11.47 4.59 15.18
N GLU A 20 -10.71 5.69 15.12
CA GLU A 20 -9.53 5.76 14.29
C GLU A 20 -8.58 4.68 14.79
N GLU A 21 -8.70 3.49 14.21
CA GLU A 21 -7.76 2.39 14.42
C GLU A 21 -6.39 2.93 14.02
N ALA A 22 -5.55 3.20 15.03
CA ALA A 22 -4.21 3.72 14.79
C ALA A 22 -3.51 2.73 13.86
N ILE A 23 -3.29 3.14 12.61
CA ILE A 23 -2.61 2.29 11.63
C ILE A 23 -1.16 2.19 12.09
N HIS A 24 -0.87 1.13 12.82
CA HIS A 24 0.50 0.81 13.18
C HIS A 24 1.20 0.34 11.91
N LEU A 25 2.02 1.21 11.33
CA LEU A 25 2.92 0.85 10.24
C LEU A 25 3.84 -0.31 10.65
N PRO A 26 4.41 -1.05 9.68
CA PRO A 26 5.51 -1.96 9.94
C PRO A 26 6.57 -1.33 10.85
N VAL A 27 7.05 -2.06 11.85
CA VAL A 27 8.08 -1.63 12.80
C VAL A 27 9.42 -2.15 12.32
N GLN A 28 10.41 -1.27 12.23
CA GLN A 28 11.73 -1.62 11.73
C GLN A 28 12.44 -2.57 12.70
N PRO A 29 12.83 -3.78 12.27
CA PRO A 29 13.61 -4.66 13.11
C PRO A 29 15.10 -4.26 13.11
N ASP A 30 15.79 -4.61 14.18
CA ASP A 30 17.22 -4.36 14.41
C ASP A 30 18.13 -5.20 13.50
N TRP A 31 17.65 -6.34 13.02
CA TRP A 31 18.39 -7.30 12.19
C TRP A 31 18.42 -6.97 10.69
N LEU A 32 17.90 -5.82 10.25
CA LEU A 32 18.07 -5.37 8.86
C LEU A 32 19.55 -5.19 8.51
N THR A 33 19.92 -5.54 7.29
CA THR A 33 21.24 -5.19 6.77
C THR A 33 21.34 -3.67 6.54
N PRO A 34 22.55 -3.10 6.41
CA PRO A 34 22.69 -1.68 6.07
C PRO A 34 21.90 -1.28 4.83
N GLU A 35 21.99 -2.07 3.76
CA GLU A 35 21.27 -1.82 2.50
C GLU A 35 19.76 -2.05 2.67
N GLY A 36 19.36 -3.01 3.50
CA GLY A 36 17.96 -3.21 3.85
C GLY A 36 17.35 -2.02 4.60
N ARG A 37 18.12 -1.35 5.47
CA ARG A 37 17.67 -0.12 6.13
C ARG A 37 17.47 1.04 5.16
N GLU A 38 18.32 1.16 4.13
CA GLU A 38 18.12 2.15 3.07
C GLU A 38 16.80 1.91 2.33
N VAL A 39 16.51 0.66 1.97
CA VAL A 39 15.23 0.31 1.33
C VAL A 39 14.05 0.55 2.25
N TRP A 40 14.15 0.18 3.53
CA TRP A 40 13.11 0.41 4.52
C TRP A 40 12.74 1.90 4.59
N ALA A 41 13.73 2.76 4.75
CA ALA A 41 13.54 4.20 4.82
C ALA A 41 12.90 4.75 3.53
N ALA A 42 13.26 4.20 2.38
CA ALA A 42 12.73 4.64 1.09
C ALA A 42 11.28 4.18 0.85
N ASP A 43 10.90 2.97 1.29
CA ASP A 43 9.64 2.32 0.89
C ASP A 43 8.55 2.36 1.97
N ILE A 44 8.88 2.62 3.24
CA ILE A 44 7.87 2.66 4.32
C ILE A 44 6.80 3.73 4.07
N GLU A 45 7.16 4.89 3.51
CA GLU A 45 6.22 5.95 3.14
C GLU A 45 5.26 5.50 2.01
N ARG A 46 5.74 4.67 1.07
CA ARG A 46 4.91 4.14 -0.02
C ARG A 46 3.86 3.17 0.51
N ILE A 47 4.22 2.40 1.52
CA ILE A 47 3.31 1.48 2.22
C ILE A 47 2.27 2.24 3.02
N GLU A 48 2.67 3.32 3.70
CA GLU A 48 1.76 4.17 4.47
C GLU A 48 0.65 4.74 3.59
N LEU A 49 1.02 5.30 2.43
CA LEU A 49 0.05 5.85 1.47
C LEU A 49 -0.98 4.81 1.00
N GLY A 50 -0.55 3.55 0.93
CA GLY A 50 -1.43 2.46 0.52
C GLY A 50 -2.32 1.90 1.61
N ARG A 51 -1.95 2.07 2.89
CA ARG A 51 -2.58 1.40 4.04
C ARG A 51 -2.66 -0.13 3.86
N LEU A 52 -1.69 -0.72 3.18
CA LEU A 52 -1.71 -2.14 2.79
C LEU A 52 -0.86 -3.04 3.70
N ALA A 53 -0.01 -2.47 4.56
CA ALA A 53 0.76 -3.23 5.53
C ALA A 53 0.64 -2.60 6.92
N THR A 54 0.72 -3.44 7.93
CA THR A 54 0.60 -3.08 9.34
C THR A 54 1.80 -3.60 10.13
N ALA A 55 1.83 -3.36 11.44
CA ALA A 55 2.84 -3.92 12.34
C ALA A 55 2.91 -5.46 12.27
N ARG A 56 1.83 -6.16 11.88
CA ARG A 56 1.84 -7.62 11.69
C ARG A 56 2.72 -8.05 10.51
N ASP A 57 2.94 -7.16 9.56
CA ASP A 57 3.70 -7.43 8.34
C ASP A 57 5.19 -7.07 8.48
N SER A 58 5.62 -6.56 9.66
CA SER A 58 6.98 -6.06 9.92
C SER A 58 8.08 -7.01 9.45
N THR A 59 7.97 -8.30 9.78
CA THR A 59 8.96 -9.30 9.38
C THR A 59 8.97 -9.52 7.86
N SER A 60 7.80 -9.60 7.24
CA SER A 60 7.69 -9.81 5.80
C SER A 60 8.21 -8.60 5.01
N PHE A 61 7.89 -7.39 5.47
CA PHE A 61 8.40 -6.16 4.88
C PHE A 61 9.91 -6.00 5.08
N ALA A 62 10.44 -6.37 6.25
CA ALA A 62 11.87 -6.36 6.49
C ALA A 62 12.62 -7.38 5.61
N ASN A 63 12.04 -8.55 5.37
CA ASN A 63 12.59 -9.54 4.43
C ASN A 63 12.64 -8.99 3.00
N TYR A 64 11.57 -8.32 2.56
CA TYR A 64 11.58 -7.58 1.30
C TYR A 64 12.71 -6.54 1.26
N CYS A 65 12.86 -5.74 2.32
CA CYS A 65 13.87 -4.70 2.38
C CYS A 65 15.29 -5.27 2.27
N ASN A 66 15.60 -6.36 2.99
CA ASN A 66 16.89 -7.04 2.87
C ASN A 66 17.12 -7.61 1.46
N LEU A 67 16.11 -8.28 0.87
CA LEU A 67 16.21 -8.83 -0.47
C LEU A 67 16.45 -7.73 -1.53
N GLN A 68 15.70 -6.64 -1.43
CA GLN A 68 15.81 -5.50 -2.33
C GLN A 68 17.12 -4.75 -2.11
N GLY A 69 17.60 -4.63 -0.87
CA GLY A 69 18.90 -4.06 -0.54
C GLY A 69 20.03 -4.85 -1.21
N GLN A 70 19.94 -6.18 -1.20
CA GLN A 70 20.91 -7.05 -1.89
C GLN A 70 20.85 -6.90 -3.42
N ILE A 71 19.66 -6.71 -4.00
CA ILE A 71 19.50 -6.40 -5.44
C ILE A 71 20.19 -5.07 -5.76
N VAL A 72 19.92 -4.02 -4.99
CA VAL A 72 20.54 -2.69 -5.18
C VAL A 72 22.06 -2.77 -5.02
N ARG A 73 22.55 -3.52 -4.04
CA ARG A 73 23.97 -3.74 -3.81
C ARG A 73 24.65 -4.41 -5.00
N ALA A 74 24.07 -5.49 -5.55
CA ALA A 74 24.62 -6.17 -6.72
C ALA A 74 24.77 -5.19 -7.90
N TRP A 75 23.74 -4.37 -8.18
CA TRP A 75 23.84 -3.35 -9.22
C TRP A 75 24.92 -2.29 -8.94
N ARG A 76 25.03 -1.82 -7.70
CA ARG A 76 26.09 -0.86 -7.30
C ARG A 76 27.50 -1.44 -7.47
N LEU A 77 27.67 -2.75 -7.33
CA LEU A 77 28.92 -3.46 -7.56
C LEU A 77 29.19 -3.80 -9.04
N GLY A 78 28.26 -3.47 -9.94
CA GLY A 78 28.37 -3.84 -11.36
C GLY A 78 28.04 -5.31 -11.64
N GLU A 79 27.46 -6.01 -10.68
CA GLU A 79 27.01 -7.39 -10.80
C GLU A 79 25.53 -7.46 -11.20
N THR A 80 25.10 -8.62 -11.74
CA THR A 80 23.68 -8.87 -12.02
C THR A 80 23.06 -9.67 -10.87
N PRO A 81 22.00 -9.18 -10.22
CA PRO A 81 21.28 -9.93 -9.19
C PRO A 81 20.69 -11.23 -9.75
N PRO A 82 20.57 -12.28 -8.93
CA PRO A 82 19.88 -13.51 -9.33
C PRO A 82 18.44 -13.24 -9.80
N ALA A 83 18.03 -13.87 -10.90
CA ALA A 83 16.68 -13.70 -11.45
C ALA A 83 15.57 -14.08 -10.45
N ALA A 84 15.84 -15.04 -9.56
CA ALA A 84 14.94 -15.42 -8.48
C ALA A 84 14.71 -14.27 -7.48
N TYR A 85 15.73 -13.46 -7.18
CA TYR A 85 15.61 -12.33 -6.28
C TYR A 85 14.75 -11.24 -6.90
N LEU A 86 14.96 -10.93 -8.19
CA LEU A 86 14.14 -9.98 -8.93
C LEU A 86 12.66 -10.40 -8.94
N SER A 87 12.41 -11.69 -9.19
CA SER A 87 11.05 -12.24 -9.23
C SER A 87 10.37 -12.21 -7.86
N GLU A 88 11.08 -12.58 -6.80
CA GLU A 88 10.53 -12.59 -5.44
C GLU A 88 10.32 -11.17 -4.90
N SER A 89 11.26 -10.26 -5.15
CA SER A 89 11.12 -8.85 -4.81
C SER A 89 9.88 -8.25 -5.50
N ARG A 90 9.63 -8.56 -6.77
CA ARG A 90 8.42 -8.12 -7.48
C ARG A 90 7.14 -8.60 -6.80
N LYS A 91 7.07 -9.87 -6.38
CA LYS A 91 5.88 -10.41 -5.69
C LYS A 91 5.63 -9.69 -4.37
N LEU A 92 6.68 -9.49 -3.56
CA LEU A 92 6.57 -8.80 -2.28
C LEU A 92 6.16 -7.33 -2.48
N GLN A 93 6.70 -6.64 -3.49
CA GLN A 93 6.27 -5.29 -3.85
C GLN A 93 4.79 -5.23 -4.27
N GLU A 94 4.26 -6.26 -4.94
CA GLU A 94 2.83 -6.33 -5.27
C GLU A 94 1.97 -6.54 -4.02
N ILE A 95 2.41 -7.39 -3.09
CA ILE A 95 1.71 -7.64 -1.80
C ILE A 95 1.62 -6.35 -0.98
N PHE A 96 2.71 -5.61 -0.88
CA PHE A 96 2.74 -4.35 -0.13
C PHE A 96 2.19 -3.15 -0.92
N GLY A 97 1.71 -3.37 -2.15
CA GLY A 97 1.17 -2.33 -3.03
C GLY A 97 2.16 -1.23 -3.40
N ILE A 98 3.46 -1.53 -3.34
CA ILE A 98 4.53 -0.66 -3.83
C ILE A 98 4.51 -0.63 -5.36
N CYS A 99 4.16 -1.76 -6.00
CA CYS A 99 4.00 -1.84 -7.45
C CYS A 99 2.69 -2.52 -7.87
N GLY A 100 2.49 -2.69 -9.18
CA GLY A 100 1.34 -3.42 -9.71
C GLY A 100 0.03 -2.63 -9.76
N ALA A 101 -1.09 -3.33 -9.78
CA ALA A 101 -2.41 -2.73 -9.96
C ALA A 101 -2.84 -1.89 -8.74
N GLN A 102 -2.54 -2.37 -7.53
CA GLN A 102 -2.86 -1.68 -6.28
C GLN A 102 -2.15 -0.33 -6.19
N SER A 103 -0.84 -0.29 -6.50
CA SER A 103 -0.09 0.97 -6.49
C SER A 103 -0.61 2.00 -7.51
N ARG A 104 -1.15 1.54 -8.65
CA ARG A 104 -1.76 2.41 -9.66
C ARG A 104 -3.15 2.90 -9.27
N ALA A 105 -3.94 2.09 -8.55
CA ALA A 105 -5.28 2.48 -8.11
C ALA A 105 -5.25 3.65 -7.11
N GLN A 106 -4.18 3.76 -6.32
CA GLN A 106 -3.99 4.84 -5.35
C GLN A 106 -3.61 6.18 -6.01
N ARG A 107 -3.19 6.17 -7.29
CA ARG A 107 -3.07 7.40 -8.08
C ARG A 107 -4.44 7.84 -8.57
N ARG A 108 -5.19 8.56 -7.73
CA ARG A 108 -6.40 9.25 -8.17
C ARG A 108 -6.04 10.14 -9.38
N PRO A 109 -6.63 9.95 -10.57
CA PRO A 109 -6.39 10.86 -11.67
C PRO A 109 -6.88 12.26 -11.27
N PRO A 110 -6.21 13.35 -11.71
CA PRO A 110 -6.71 14.70 -11.48
C PRO A 110 -8.17 14.76 -11.96
N ALA A 111 -9.04 15.40 -11.17
CA ALA A 111 -10.47 15.48 -11.44
C ALA A 111 -10.70 16.09 -12.84
N GLY A 112 -11.00 15.25 -13.83
CA GLY A 112 -11.18 15.67 -15.22
C GLY A 112 -10.77 14.66 -16.30
N GLY A 113 -10.03 13.60 -15.98
CA GLY A 113 -9.58 12.63 -16.98
C GLY A 113 -10.64 11.59 -17.37
N THR A 114 -11.40 11.84 -18.45
CA THR A 114 -12.29 10.83 -19.06
C THR A 114 -11.48 9.88 -19.95
N THR A 115 -10.70 8.97 -19.38
CA THR A 115 -9.91 8.02 -20.19
C THR A 115 -10.73 6.78 -20.52
N LYS A 116 -11.51 6.83 -21.62
CA LYS A 116 -12.00 5.61 -22.30
C LYS A 116 -10.80 4.90 -22.95
N VAL A 117 -10.10 4.04 -22.20
CA VAL A 117 -8.91 3.32 -22.72
C VAL A 117 -9.26 2.00 -23.42
N PHE A 118 -10.49 1.50 -23.31
CA PHE A 118 -10.90 0.26 -23.99
C PHE A 118 -12.23 0.41 -24.72
N GLY A 119 -12.19 1.06 -25.88
CA GLY A 119 -13.19 0.83 -26.92
C GLY A 119 -13.03 -0.60 -27.43
N ARG A 120 -13.84 -1.55 -26.93
CA ARG A 120 -14.01 -2.87 -27.57
C ARG A 120 -14.49 -2.62 -29.00
N GLY A 121 -13.58 -2.68 -29.97
CA GLY A 121 -13.93 -2.72 -31.37
C GLY A 121 -14.85 -3.91 -31.62
N ARG A 122 -16.14 -3.66 -31.84
CA ARG A 122 -17.04 -4.64 -32.44
C ARG A 122 -16.46 -4.93 -33.83
N ARG A 123 -15.95 -6.15 -34.04
CA ARG A 123 -15.81 -6.69 -35.39
C ARG A 123 -17.22 -6.86 -35.94
N ALA A 124 -17.61 -5.99 -36.86
CA ALA A 124 -18.72 -6.25 -37.76
C ALA A 124 -18.19 -7.25 -38.80
N GLY A 125 -18.72 -8.47 -38.74
CA GLY A 125 -18.76 -9.41 -39.85
C GLY A 125 -20.21 -9.54 -40.30
#